data_AF-A0AAU7ZAE6-F1
#
_entry.id   AF-A0AAU7ZAE6-F1
#
_cell.length_a   1.000
_cell.length_b   1.000
_cell.length_c   1.000
_cell.angle_alpha   90.00
_cell.angle_beta   90.00
_cell.angle_gamma   90.00
#
_symmetry.space_group_name_H-M   'P 1'
#
loop_
_entity.id
_entity.type
_entity.pdbx_description
1 polymer ?
#
loop_
_entity_poly.entity_id
_entity_poly.type
_entity_poly.pdbx_seq_one_letter_code
_entity_poly.pdbx_strand_id
1 'polypeptide(L)'
;MVSHYLMTGDNDGWKYTIRAADSVKRDTNGRFYEEIGWSDLTSNTQQTLTPASLAMRQTISLDDAATYLKVPNLANVQPLLIGPITDTLTFYSDLLLAIRAKLARPGQTAYVSRTTPNSWADGQRVLLGQDVVDFSLSVESSDAAGHTKTLLIQHVPPPELHVQQPGKWMQAPTSAKPNNFVQVSRESEGFSAETGTETFDVRLVVDTRDGRIVSAAIHNPVVLRVRTCTDRELTQCGSETTKTILREITLKLVP
;
A
#
# COMPACT_ATOMS: atom_id res chain seq x y z
N MET A 1 11.69 1.82 24.53
CA MET A 1 12.07 3.01 23.73
C MET A 1 10.89 3.32 22.84
N VAL A 2 10.56 4.61 22.66
CA VAL A 2 9.48 5.02 21.75
C VAL A 2 10.14 5.70 20.55
N SER A 3 9.79 5.25 19.35
CA SER A 3 10.19 5.87 18.09
C SER A 3 9.06 6.79 17.63
N HIS A 4 9.41 7.96 17.12
CA HIS A 4 8.44 8.89 16.55
C HIS A 4 8.64 9.00 15.06
N TYR A 5 7.55 8.96 14.31
CA TYR A 5 7.58 9.12 12.86
C TYR A 5 6.67 10.27 12.43
N LEU A 6 7.08 10.93 11.35
CA LEU A 6 6.22 11.82 10.58
C LEU A 6 5.94 11.15 9.24
N MET A 7 4.66 10.93 8.97
CA MET A 7 4.19 10.53 7.65
C MET A 7 3.66 11.74 6.90
N THR A 8 4.05 11.89 5.64
CA THR A 8 3.53 12.91 4.71
C THR A 8 2.98 12.19 3.50
N GLY A 9 1.77 12.54 3.06
CA GLY A 9 1.16 11.92 1.90
C GLY A 9 0.50 12.92 0.96
N ASP A 10 0.56 12.63 -0.33
CA ASP A 10 -0.32 13.13 -1.38
C ASP A 10 -1.04 11.92 -1.97
N ASN A 11 -2.36 11.84 -1.79
CA ASN A 11 -3.18 10.77 -2.33
C ASN A 11 -4.21 11.37 -3.26
N ASP A 12 -3.89 11.41 -4.55
CA ASP A 12 -4.74 12.00 -5.59
C ASP A 12 -5.19 13.45 -5.26
N GLY A 13 -4.24 14.26 -4.75
CA GLY A 13 -4.48 15.65 -4.36
C GLY A 13 -4.94 15.85 -2.91
N TRP A 14 -5.28 14.77 -2.18
CA TRP A 14 -5.43 14.86 -0.73
C TRP A 14 -4.05 14.86 -0.06
N LYS A 15 -3.61 16.05 0.37
CA LYS A 15 -2.31 16.26 1.01
C LYS A 15 -2.46 16.28 2.52
N TYR A 16 -1.61 15.52 3.21
CA TYR A 16 -1.63 15.43 4.67
C TYR A 16 -0.24 15.19 5.29
N THR A 17 -0.16 15.48 6.58
CA THR A 17 0.90 15.03 7.48
C THR A 17 0.28 14.44 8.74
N ILE A 18 0.84 13.36 9.27
CA ILE A 18 0.37 12.71 10.50
C ILE A 18 1.55 12.14 11.27
N ARG A 19 1.47 12.15 12.60
CA ARG A 19 2.48 11.55 13.48
C ARG A 19 2.11 10.15 13.88
N ALA A 20 3.12 9.30 13.97
CA ALA A 20 3.03 7.97 14.55
C ALA A 20 4.01 7.86 15.73
N ALA A 21 3.54 7.29 16.84
CA ALA A 21 4.37 6.91 17.97
C ALA A 21 4.39 5.37 18.05
N ASP A 22 5.58 4.81 17.92
CA ASP A 22 5.83 3.38 17.88
C ASP A 22 6.56 2.94 19.14
N SER A 23 6.06 1.88 19.78
CA SER A 23 6.69 1.27 20.94
C SER A 23 6.79 -0.23 20.79
N VAL A 24 7.99 -0.78 21.02
CA VAL A 24 8.19 -2.23 21.08
C VAL A 24 7.64 -2.77 22.40
N LYS A 25 6.75 -3.75 22.28
CA LYS A 25 6.11 -4.48 23.38
C LYS A 25 6.38 -5.97 23.26
N ARG A 26 6.05 -6.69 24.33
CA ARG A 26 6.18 -8.15 24.42
C ARG A 26 4.84 -8.73 24.85
N ASP A 27 4.36 -9.72 24.11
CA ASP A 27 3.11 -10.42 24.44
C ASP A 27 3.30 -11.44 25.59
N THR A 28 2.22 -12.09 26.00
CA THR A 28 2.24 -13.12 27.06
C THR A 28 3.02 -14.39 26.68
N ASN A 29 3.24 -14.62 25.38
CA ASN A 29 4.05 -15.73 24.86
C ASN A 29 5.52 -15.33 24.70
N GLY A 30 5.89 -14.12 25.11
CA GLY A 30 7.25 -13.61 25.02
C GLY A 30 7.66 -13.12 23.63
N ARG A 31 6.73 -12.93 22.70
CA ARG A 31 6.96 -12.45 21.33
C ARG A 31 6.99 -10.93 21.29
N PHE A 32 7.90 -10.37 20.50
CA PHE A 32 7.99 -8.93 20.32
C PHE A 32 7.07 -8.45 19.20
N TYR A 33 6.44 -7.31 19.43
CA TYR A 33 5.63 -6.59 18.44
C TYR A 33 5.74 -5.09 18.68
N GLU A 34 5.58 -4.31 17.62
CA GLU A 34 5.47 -2.87 17.64
C GLU A 34 4.01 -2.48 17.83
N GLU A 35 3.74 -1.52 18.71
CA GLU A 35 2.44 -0.89 18.87
C GLU A 35 2.54 0.58 18.43
N ILE A 36 1.79 0.91 17.40
CA ILE A 36 1.79 2.21 16.73
C ILE A 36 0.48 2.95 17.04
N GLY A 37 0.60 4.14 17.62
CA GLY A 37 -0.49 5.09 17.80
C GLY A 37 -0.35 6.29 16.87
N TRP A 38 -1.48 6.90 16.51
CA TRP A 38 -1.55 7.99 15.53
C TRP A 38 -2.02 9.31 16.17
N SER A 39 -1.41 10.43 15.78
CA SER A 39 -1.75 11.76 16.30
C SER A 39 -1.48 12.87 15.29
N ASP A 40 -1.93 14.08 15.62
CA ASP A 40 -1.50 15.32 14.97
C ASP A 40 -1.69 15.35 13.44
N LEU A 41 -2.80 14.77 12.96
CA LEU A 41 -3.18 14.87 11.56
C LEU A 41 -3.42 16.33 11.17
N THR A 42 -2.74 16.75 10.11
CA THR A 42 -2.98 18.01 9.40
C THR A 42 -3.21 17.69 7.93
N SER A 43 -4.21 18.29 7.30
CA SER A 43 -4.50 18.09 5.87
C SER A 43 -5.13 19.30 5.22
N ASN A 44 -5.18 19.33 3.89
CA ASN A 44 -5.86 20.38 3.13
C ASN A 44 -7.39 20.43 3.31
N THR A 45 -8.00 19.43 3.96
CA THR A 45 -9.43 19.41 4.30
C THR A 45 -9.71 19.81 5.75
N GLN A 46 -8.68 20.15 6.54
CA GLN A 46 -8.76 20.62 7.94
C GLN A 46 -9.52 19.67 8.90
N GLN A 47 -9.56 18.37 8.59
CA GLN A 47 -10.18 17.37 9.47
C GLN A 47 -9.21 16.94 10.57
N THR A 48 -9.73 16.76 11.79
CA THR A 48 -9.01 16.18 12.93
C THR A 48 -9.43 14.72 13.16
N LEU A 49 -8.58 13.98 13.87
CA LEU A 49 -8.84 12.59 14.22
C LEU A 49 -9.98 12.48 15.24
N THR A 50 -10.89 11.53 15.01
CA THR A 50 -11.91 11.17 16.00
C THR A 50 -11.28 10.51 17.25
N PRO A 51 -11.96 10.53 18.41
CA PRO A 51 -11.48 9.83 19.61
C PRO A 51 -11.18 8.35 19.38
N ALA A 52 -12.02 7.65 18.60
CA ALA A 52 -11.78 6.26 18.23
C ALA A 52 -10.50 6.08 17.41
N SER A 53 -10.21 6.99 16.48
CA SER A 53 -8.98 6.96 15.68
C SER A 53 -7.73 7.29 16.51
N LEU A 54 -7.83 8.21 17.48
CA LEU A 54 -6.74 8.50 18.43
C LEU A 54 -6.47 7.34 19.39
N ALA A 55 -7.51 6.59 19.76
CA ALA A 55 -7.40 5.40 20.60
C ALA A 55 -6.90 4.16 19.85
N MET A 56 -6.95 4.18 18.51
CA MET A 56 -6.53 3.06 17.68
C MET A 56 -5.05 2.72 17.90
N ARG A 57 -4.76 1.43 18.07
CA ARG A 57 -3.39 0.91 18.17
C ARG A 57 -3.19 -0.16 17.11
N GLN A 58 -2.32 0.14 16.17
CA GLN A 58 -1.88 -0.80 15.16
C GLN A 58 -0.75 -1.65 15.75
N THR A 59 -0.83 -2.97 15.61
CA THR A 59 0.21 -3.89 16.08
C THR A 59 0.90 -4.54 14.91
N ILE A 60 2.23 -4.59 14.91
CA ILE A 60 3.03 -5.17 13.81
C ILE A 60 4.17 -6.03 14.37
N SER A 61 4.51 -7.13 13.71
CA SER A 61 5.72 -7.91 14.01
C SER A 61 6.22 -8.58 12.73
N LEU A 62 7.53 -8.51 12.49
CA LEU A 62 8.19 -9.24 11.41
C LEU A 62 8.50 -10.69 11.80
N ASP A 63 8.70 -10.95 13.10
CA ASP A 63 9.00 -12.28 13.65
C ASP A 63 7.77 -13.20 13.62
N ASP A 64 6.60 -12.66 13.95
CA ASP A 64 5.31 -13.35 13.87
C ASP A 64 4.35 -12.61 12.93
N ALA A 65 4.77 -12.49 11.67
CA ALA A 65 3.99 -11.83 10.64
C ALA A 65 2.60 -12.47 10.42
N ALA A 66 2.46 -13.78 10.65
CA ALA A 66 1.18 -14.46 10.51
C ALA A 66 0.14 -13.95 11.53
N THR A 67 0.59 -13.51 12.70
CA THR A 67 -0.28 -12.97 13.74
C THR A 67 -0.45 -11.47 13.59
N TYR A 68 0.63 -10.73 13.37
CA TYR A 68 0.66 -9.27 13.53
C TYR A 68 0.69 -8.47 12.22
N LEU A 69 1.02 -9.07 11.09
CA LEU A 69 1.05 -8.36 9.81
C LEU A 69 -0.29 -8.53 9.08
N LYS A 70 -1.34 -7.98 9.69
CA LYS A 70 -2.72 -8.02 9.21
C LYS A 70 -3.34 -6.63 9.27
N VAL A 71 -4.29 -6.37 8.38
CA VAL A 71 -5.14 -5.17 8.50
C VAL A 71 -5.91 -5.28 9.81
N PRO A 72 -5.80 -4.30 10.73
CA PRO A 72 -6.54 -4.34 11.99
C PRO A 72 -8.04 -4.14 11.75
N ASN A 73 -8.85 -4.27 12.80
CA ASN A 73 -10.26 -3.91 12.69
C ASN A 73 -10.40 -2.37 12.51
N LEU A 74 -10.88 -1.95 11.34
CA LEU A 74 -11.03 -0.55 10.98
C LEU A 74 -12.46 -0.01 11.11
N ALA A 75 -13.41 -0.81 11.62
CA ALA A 75 -14.84 -0.45 11.61
C ALA A 75 -15.18 0.89 12.29
N ASN A 76 -14.39 1.28 13.30
CA ASN A 76 -14.58 2.53 14.05
C ASN A 76 -13.48 3.57 13.74
N VAL A 77 -12.58 3.27 12.82
CA VAL A 77 -11.50 4.16 12.42
C VAL A 77 -12.03 5.12 11.36
N GLN A 78 -11.71 6.41 11.51
CA GLN A 78 -12.11 7.41 10.54
C GLN A 78 -11.45 7.10 9.18
N PRO A 79 -12.18 7.21 8.05
CA PRO A 79 -11.65 6.81 6.74
C PRO A 79 -10.29 7.42 6.36
N LEU A 80 -10.03 8.67 6.77
CA LEU A 80 -8.76 9.34 6.52
C LEU A 80 -7.53 8.68 7.17
N LEU A 81 -7.71 7.86 8.21
CA LEU A 81 -6.61 7.17 8.90
C LEU A 81 -6.33 5.78 8.30
N ILE A 82 -7.25 5.26 7.49
CA ILE A 82 -7.11 3.94 6.87
C ILE A 82 -5.88 3.90 5.96
N GLY A 83 -5.68 4.92 5.13
CA GLY A 83 -4.51 5.03 4.25
C GLY A 83 -3.17 4.98 5.00
N PRO A 84 -2.92 5.86 5.99
CA PRO A 84 -1.71 5.79 6.82
C PRO A 84 -1.46 4.44 7.49
N ILE A 85 -2.53 3.80 8.01
CA ILE A 85 -2.43 2.47 8.61
C ILE A 85 -1.97 1.43 7.58
N THR A 86 -2.62 1.39 6.41
CA THR A 86 -2.29 0.41 5.37
C THR A 86 -0.94 0.69 4.72
N ASP A 87 -0.52 1.95 4.58
CA ASP A 87 0.83 2.31 4.12
C ASP A 87 1.92 1.78 5.03
N THR A 88 1.70 1.92 6.33
CA THR A 88 2.61 1.36 7.32
C THR A 88 2.68 -0.15 7.18
N LEU A 89 1.55 -0.84 7.03
CA LEU A 89 1.56 -2.29 6.76
C LEU A 89 2.32 -2.64 5.48
N THR A 90 2.18 -1.85 4.42
CA THR A 90 2.91 -2.06 3.17
C THR A 90 4.42 -1.97 3.39
N PHE A 91 4.90 -0.96 4.12
CA PHE A 91 6.34 -0.83 4.43
C PHE A 91 6.90 -2.05 5.17
N TYR A 92 6.20 -2.54 6.18
CA TYR A 92 6.65 -3.73 6.93
C TYR A 92 6.52 -5.01 6.11
N SER A 93 5.49 -5.11 5.25
CA SER A 93 5.31 -6.25 4.35
C SER A 93 6.44 -6.36 3.33
N ASP A 94 6.84 -5.23 2.75
CA ASP A 94 7.93 -5.17 1.77
C ASP A 94 9.28 -5.42 2.43
N LEU A 95 9.49 -4.93 3.65
CA LEU A 95 10.66 -5.25 4.45
C LEU A 95 10.73 -6.76 4.74
N LEU A 96 9.62 -7.39 5.11
CA LEU A 96 9.55 -8.83 5.35
C LEU A 96 9.91 -9.63 4.09
N LEU A 97 9.42 -9.20 2.92
CA LEU A 97 9.77 -9.84 1.65
C LEU A 97 11.29 -9.74 1.38
N ALA A 98 11.89 -8.57 1.59
CA ALA A 98 13.33 -8.37 1.42
C ALA A 98 14.15 -9.24 2.39
N ILE A 99 13.72 -9.35 3.64
CA ILE A 99 14.35 -10.22 4.66
C ILE A 99 14.27 -11.69 4.22
N ARG A 100 13.09 -12.16 3.79
CA ARG A 100 12.88 -13.55 3.33
C ARG A 100 13.66 -13.87 2.06
N ALA A 101 13.83 -12.89 1.18
CA ALA A 101 14.69 -12.99 -0.01
C ALA A 101 16.19 -12.95 0.33
N LYS A 102 16.56 -12.73 1.59
CA LYS A 102 17.95 -12.69 2.10
C LYS A 102 18.81 -11.66 1.38
N LEU A 103 18.24 -10.50 1.06
CA LEU A 103 18.93 -9.40 0.40
C LEU A 103 19.96 -8.72 1.34
N ALA A 104 21.23 -9.04 1.14
CA ALA A 104 22.31 -8.68 2.05
C ALA A 104 23.22 -7.57 1.51
N ARG A 105 23.53 -7.57 0.21
CA ARG A 105 24.58 -6.74 -0.40
C ARG A 105 24.04 -5.83 -1.52
N PRO A 106 24.60 -4.63 -1.72
CA PRO A 106 24.26 -3.77 -2.85
C PRO A 106 24.32 -4.51 -4.19
N GLY A 107 23.36 -4.23 -5.06
CA GLY A 107 23.22 -4.85 -6.38
C GLY A 107 22.62 -6.26 -6.36
N GLN A 108 22.40 -6.87 -5.20
CA GLN A 108 21.61 -8.10 -5.13
C GLN A 108 20.15 -7.82 -5.48
N THR A 109 19.57 -8.72 -6.25
CA THR A 109 18.17 -8.68 -6.66
C THR A 109 17.46 -9.98 -6.29
N ALA A 110 16.15 -9.91 -6.08
CA ALA A 110 15.29 -11.06 -5.95
C ALA A 110 13.96 -10.80 -6.66
N TYR A 111 13.27 -11.87 -7.03
CA TYR A 111 11.92 -11.80 -7.58
C TYR A 111 11.00 -12.71 -6.76
N VAL A 112 9.84 -12.19 -6.37
CA VAL A 112 8.82 -12.96 -5.65
C VAL A 112 7.54 -12.91 -6.45
N SER A 113 7.10 -14.07 -6.92
CA SER A 113 5.85 -14.19 -7.66
C SER A 113 4.65 -14.42 -6.75
N ARG A 114 3.56 -13.75 -7.06
CA ARG A 114 2.28 -13.68 -6.35
C ARG A 114 1.18 -13.65 -7.42
N THR A 115 0.78 -14.83 -7.87
CA THR A 115 -0.21 -15.00 -8.93
C THR A 115 -1.67 -14.89 -8.45
N THR A 116 -1.90 -14.58 -7.18
CA THR A 116 -3.24 -14.46 -6.61
C THR A 116 -3.64 -12.99 -6.52
N PRO A 117 -4.71 -12.57 -7.20
CA PRO A 117 -5.20 -11.19 -7.08
C PRO A 117 -5.59 -10.85 -5.65
N ASN A 118 -5.28 -9.63 -5.19
CA ASN A 118 -5.94 -9.10 -4.00
C ASN A 118 -7.34 -8.63 -4.38
N SER A 119 -8.20 -8.48 -3.37
CA SER A 119 -9.57 -8.00 -3.58
C SER A 119 -10.00 -7.04 -2.49
N TRP A 120 -10.57 -5.91 -2.89
CA TRP A 120 -11.23 -4.94 -2.01
C TRP A 120 -12.72 -4.76 -2.32
N ALA A 121 -13.31 -5.67 -3.13
CA ALA A 121 -14.75 -5.68 -3.36
C ALA A 121 -15.52 -5.84 -2.04
N ASP A 122 -16.47 -4.93 -1.79
CA ASP A 122 -17.35 -4.94 -0.63
C ASP A 122 -18.73 -5.56 -0.94
N GLY A 123 -19.00 -5.85 -2.21
CA GLY A 123 -20.26 -6.42 -2.69
C GLY A 123 -21.45 -5.44 -2.70
N GLN A 124 -21.24 -4.20 -2.26
CA GLN A 124 -22.26 -3.15 -2.19
C GLN A 124 -21.96 -2.01 -3.17
N ARG A 125 -20.88 -1.27 -2.91
CA ARG A 125 -20.40 -0.17 -3.76
C ARG A 125 -19.35 -0.67 -4.73
N VAL A 126 -18.33 -1.37 -4.27
CA VAL A 126 -17.32 -2.00 -5.13
C VAL A 126 -17.71 -3.45 -5.37
N LEU A 127 -18.16 -3.75 -6.59
CA LEU A 127 -18.64 -5.07 -6.99
C LEU A 127 -17.50 -5.99 -7.42
N LEU A 128 -16.48 -5.41 -8.04
CA LEU A 128 -15.22 -6.03 -8.38
C LEU A 128 -14.13 -5.00 -8.09
N GLY A 129 -13.12 -5.37 -7.33
CA GLY A 129 -11.97 -4.52 -7.07
C GLY A 129 -10.81 -5.45 -6.88
N GLN A 130 -9.93 -5.54 -7.87
CA GLN A 130 -8.80 -6.45 -7.86
C GLN A 130 -7.56 -5.80 -8.44
N ASP A 131 -6.43 -6.13 -7.83
CA ASP A 131 -5.12 -5.91 -8.37
C ASP A 131 -4.29 -7.19 -8.25
N VAL A 132 -3.19 -7.25 -8.99
CA VAL A 132 -2.20 -8.31 -8.85
C VAL A 132 -0.82 -7.73 -9.12
N VAL A 133 0.15 -8.08 -8.28
CA VAL A 133 1.52 -7.62 -8.42
C VAL A 133 2.49 -8.72 -8.01
N ASP A 134 3.55 -8.86 -8.78
CA ASP A 134 4.78 -9.54 -8.38
C ASP A 134 5.76 -8.49 -7.82
N PHE A 135 6.82 -8.96 -7.17
CA PHE A 135 7.77 -8.11 -6.47
C PHE A 135 9.16 -8.28 -7.07
N SER A 136 9.73 -7.18 -7.58
CA SER A 136 11.15 -7.08 -7.93
C SER A 136 11.86 -6.32 -6.81
N LEU A 137 12.75 -7.00 -6.11
CA LEU A 137 13.44 -6.47 -4.94
C LEU A 137 14.92 -6.25 -5.25
N SER A 138 15.49 -5.18 -4.72
CA SER A 138 16.93 -4.91 -4.82
C SER A 138 17.49 -4.19 -3.60
N VAL A 139 18.79 -4.38 -3.36
CA VAL A 139 19.56 -3.53 -2.45
C VAL A 139 20.22 -2.43 -3.28
N GLU A 140 19.74 -1.19 -3.15
CA GLU A 140 20.32 -0.05 -3.87
C GLU A 140 21.68 0.32 -3.27
N SER A 141 21.76 0.41 -1.94
CA SER A 141 22.98 0.83 -1.25
C SER A 141 23.08 0.30 0.18
N SER A 142 24.28 0.38 0.75
CA SER A 142 24.54 0.10 2.16
C SER A 142 25.62 1.06 2.66
N ASP A 143 25.35 1.71 3.79
CA ASP A 143 26.28 2.61 4.47
C ASP A 143 26.66 1.97 5.81
N ALA A 144 27.88 1.43 5.86
CA ALA A 144 28.38 0.79 7.07
C ALA A 144 28.66 1.79 8.21
N ALA A 145 29.01 3.04 7.88
CA ALA A 145 29.34 4.06 8.87
C ALA A 145 28.07 4.66 9.50
N GLY A 146 27.06 4.94 8.67
CA GLY A 146 25.73 5.35 9.14
C GLY A 146 24.86 4.20 9.63
N HIS A 147 25.32 2.95 9.48
CA HIS A 147 24.59 1.73 9.78
C HIS A 147 23.24 1.62 9.05
N THR A 148 23.15 2.04 7.79
CA THR A 148 21.90 1.98 7.03
C THR A 148 21.99 1.10 5.79
N LYS A 149 20.85 0.59 5.35
CA LYS A 149 20.68 -0.09 4.07
C LYS A 149 19.47 0.47 3.35
N THR A 150 19.62 0.73 2.05
CA THR A 150 18.53 1.16 1.18
C THR A 150 18.05 -0.01 0.34
N LEU A 151 16.76 -0.30 0.43
CA LEU A 151 16.05 -1.33 -0.31
C LEU A 151 15.08 -0.66 -1.29
N LEU A 152 14.99 -1.20 -2.49
CA LEU A 152 13.93 -0.88 -3.44
C LEU A 152 13.09 -2.12 -3.69
N ILE A 153 11.79 -2.02 -3.46
CA ILE A 153 10.80 -3.06 -3.70
C ILE A 153 9.82 -2.50 -4.72
N GLN A 154 9.80 -3.08 -5.90
CA GLN A 154 8.93 -2.68 -7.00
C GLN A 154 7.80 -3.69 -7.13
N HIS A 155 6.58 -3.20 -7.05
CA HIS A 155 5.37 -3.95 -7.30
C HIS A 155 5.07 -3.81 -8.79
N VAL A 156 5.16 -4.93 -9.50
CA VAL A 156 5.10 -4.98 -10.95
C VAL A 156 3.99 -5.92 -11.42
N PRO A 157 3.30 -5.64 -12.53
CA PRO A 157 2.37 -6.59 -13.13
C PRO A 157 3.05 -7.95 -13.36
N PRO A 158 2.48 -9.06 -12.87
CA PRO A 158 2.99 -10.39 -13.16
C PRO A 158 2.80 -10.73 -14.64
N PRO A 159 3.55 -11.71 -15.18
CA PRO A 159 3.32 -12.24 -16.52
C PRO A 159 1.91 -12.84 -16.68
N GLU A 160 1.40 -13.46 -15.61
CA GLU A 160 0.05 -14.02 -15.54
C GLU A 160 -0.81 -13.23 -14.55
N LEU A 161 -1.77 -12.46 -15.06
CA LEU A 161 -2.51 -11.52 -14.22
C LEU A 161 -3.59 -12.18 -13.35
N HIS A 162 -4.33 -13.17 -13.84
CA HIS A 162 -5.47 -13.79 -13.13
C HIS A 162 -6.57 -12.83 -12.61
N VAL A 163 -6.45 -11.51 -12.81
CA VAL A 163 -7.48 -10.50 -12.51
C VAL A 163 -8.65 -10.65 -13.48
N GLN A 164 -9.86 -10.41 -12.97
CA GLN A 164 -11.06 -10.51 -13.78
C GLN A 164 -11.21 -9.28 -14.69
N GLN A 165 -11.47 -9.50 -15.97
CA GLN A 165 -11.71 -8.41 -16.94
C GLN A 165 -13.04 -8.66 -17.66
N PRO A 166 -14.18 -8.33 -17.00
CA PRO A 166 -15.51 -8.70 -17.49
C PRO A 166 -15.88 -8.02 -18.81
N GLY A 167 -15.45 -6.78 -19.03
CA GLY A 167 -15.66 -6.09 -20.29
C GLY A 167 -14.60 -6.48 -21.33
N LYS A 168 -15.01 -6.80 -22.57
CA LYS A 168 -14.04 -7.06 -23.66
C LYS A 168 -13.06 -5.91 -23.89
N TRP A 169 -13.53 -4.67 -23.72
CA TRP A 169 -12.70 -3.46 -23.84
C TRP A 169 -11.61 -3.38 -22.76
N MET A 170 -11.77 -4.09 -21.64
CA MET A 170 -10.78 -4.08 -20.55
C MET A 170 -9.53 -4.90 -20.85
N GLN A 171 -9.63 -5.87 -21.78
CA GLN A 171 -8.55 -6.81 -22.10
C GLN A 171 -7.41 -6.20 -22.91
N ALA A 172 -7.68 -5.13 -23.65
CA ALA A 172 -6.63 -4.38 -24.33
C ALA A 172 -5.72 -3.71 -23.29
N PRO A 173 -4.39 -3.78 -23.35
CA PRO A 173 -3.53 -3.12 -22.37
C PRO A 173 -3.65 -1.58 -22.45
N THR A 174 -3.54 -0.87 -21.32
CA THR A 174 -3.50 0.61 -21.25
C THR A 174 -2.11 1.18 -21.50
N SER A 175 -1.08 0.36 -21.34
CA SER A 175 0.33 0.75 -21.47
C SER A 175 1.13 -0.37 -22.13
N ALA A 176 2.46 -0.25 -22.15
CA ALA A 176 3.33 -1.35 -22.55
C ALA A 176 3.25 -2.56 -21.59
N LYS A 177 2.79 -2.34 -20.35
CA LYS A 177 2.55 -3.38 -19.35
C LYS A 177 1.08 -3.81 -19.38
N PRO A 178 0.77 -5.07 -19.03
CA PRO A 178 -0.60 -5.55 -19.04
C PRO A 178 -1.43 -4.91 -17.91
N ASN A 179 -2.76 -4.93 -18.03
CA ASN A 179 -3.66 -4.33 -17.05
C ASN A 179 -3.79 -5.23 -15.82
N ASN A 180 -3.06 -4.92 -14.76
CA ASN A 180 -3.11 -5.65 -13.50
C ASN A 180 -4.09 -5.08 -12.48
N PHE A 181 -4.84 -4.03 -12.82
CA PHE A 181 -5.86 -3.42 -11.96
C PHE A 181 -7.23 -3.43 -12.64
N VAL A 182 -8.27 -3.71 -11.86
CA VAL A 182 -9.67 -3.59 -12.26
C VAL A 182 -10.54 -3.12 -11.09
N GLN A 183 -11.47 -2.23 -11.38
CA GLN A 183 -12.53 -1.86 -10.46
C GLN A 183 -13.86 -1.72 -11.20
N VAL A 184 -14.93 -2.27 -10.64
CA VAL A 184 -16.31 -2.06 -11.07
C VAL A 184 -17.11 -1.65 -9.85
N SER A 185 -17.63 -0.43 -9.89
CA SER A 185 -18.41 0.15 -8.81
C SER A 185 -19.84 0.41 -9.24
N ARG A 186 -20.77 0.26 -8.31
CA ARG A 186 -22.16 0.69 -8.47
C ARG A 186 -22.25 2.20 -8.25
N GLU A 187 -22.86 2.88 -9.20
CA GLU A 187 -23.23 4.29 -9.08
C GLU A 187 -24.75 4.43 -8.92
N SER A 188 -25.24 5.65 -8.69
CA SER A 188 -26.68 5.93 -8.59
C SER A 188 -27.44 5.55 -9.86
N GLU A 189 -26.79 5.72 -11.03
CA GLU A 189 -27.34 5.44 -12.35
C GLU A 189 -26.41 4.52 -13.14
N GLY A 190 -26.35 3.25 -12.75
CA GLY A 190 -25.57 2.22 -13.44
C GLY A 190 -24.25 1.91 -12.74
N PHE A 191 -23.16 1.85 -13.52
CA PHE A 191 -21.87 1.33 -13.08
C PHE A 191 -20.72 2.20 -13.59
N SER A 192 -19.70 2.38 -12.76
CA SER A 192 -18.39 2.88 -13.19
C SER A 192 -17.43 1.70 -13.27
N ALA A 193 -16.63 1.67 -14.33
CA ALA A 193 -15.71 0.59 -14.61
C ALA A 193 -14.34 1.15 -14.97
N GLU A 194 -13.32 0.71 -14.24
CA GLU A 194 -11.94 1.16 -14.35
C GLU A 194 -11.03 -0.05 -14.59
N THR A 195 -10.06 0.08 -15.48
CA THR A 195 -8.99 -0.93 -15.63
C THR A 195 -7.71 -0.27 -16.11
N GLY A 196 -6.58 -0.83 -15.72
CA GLY A 196 -5.31 -0.35 -16.22
C GLY A 196 -4.11 -0.94 -15.52
N THR A 197 -3.03 -0.19 -15.55
CA THR A 197 -1.75 -0.61 -14.98
C THR A 197 -1.52 0.13 -13.68
N GLU A 198 -1.30 -0.63 -12.61
CA GLU A 198 -0.77 -0.17 -11.35
C GLU A 198 0.67 -0.67 -11.20
N THR A 199 1.57 0.26 -10.89
CA THR A 199 2.94 -0.04 -10.49
C THR A 199 3.26 0.81 -9.30
N PHE A 200 3.99 0.24 -8.34
CA PHE A 200 4.27 0.93 -7.10
C PHE A 200 5.68 0.63 -6.62
N ASP A 201 6.45 1.68 -6.39
CA ASP A 201 7.81 1.58 -5.88
C ASP A 201 7.82 1.93 -4.39
N VAL A 202 8.40 1.04 -3.59
CA VAL A 202 8.72 1.28 -2.19
C VAL A 202 10.22 1.36 -2.00
N ARG A 203 10.69 2.50 -1.51
CA ARG A 203 12.07 2.67 -1.07
C ARG A 203 12.12 2.68 0.45
N LEU A 204 12.85 1.75 1.04
CA LEU A 204 13.05 1.66 2.49
C LEU A 204 14.51 1.97 2.82
N VAL A 205 14.73 2.79 3.85
CA VAL A 205 16.02 2.92 4.53
C VAL A 205 15.87 2.30 5.91
N VAL A 206 16.65 1.27 6.19
CA VAL A 206 16.60 0.53 7.47
C VAL A 206 17.91 0.68 8.22
N ASP A 207 17.83 0.79 9.55
CA ASP A 207 18.98 0.71 10.44
C ASP A 207 19.40 -0.76 10.54
N THR A 208 20.68 -1.03 10.28
CA THR A 208 21.23 -2.38 10.22
C THR A 208 21.58 -2.95 11.59
N ARG A 209 21.51 -2.14 12.66
CA ARG A 209 21.82 -2.58 14.03
C ARG A 209 20.62 -3.22 14.71
N ASP A 210 19.44 -2.64 14.51
CA ASP A 210 18.20 -3.04 15.17
C ASP A 210 17.06 -3.36 14.20
N GLY A 211 17.24 -3.12 12.89
CA GLY A 211 16.29 -3.48 11.85
C GLY A 211 15.14 -2.49 11.68
N ARG A 212 15.09 -1.39 12.44
CA ARG A 212 13.99 -0.42 12.36
C ARG A 212 14.04 0.35 11.04
N ILE A 213 12.87 0.78 10.59
CA ILE A 213 12.74 1.67 9.44
C ILE A 213 13.20 3.07 9.88
N VAL A 214 14.20 3.63 9.20
CA VAL A 214 14.63 5.03 9.37
C VAL A 214 13.78 5.94 8.50
N SER A 215 13.49 5.49 7.28
CA SER A 215 12.54 6.15 6.40
C SER A 215 11.96 5.18 5.38
N ALA A 216 10.79 5.51 4.87
CA ALA A 216 10.15 4.80 3.78
C ALA A 216 9.51 5.79 2.81
N ALA A 217 9.41 5.41 1.54
CA ALA A 217 8.74 6.19 0.52
C ALA A 217 7.94 5.29 -0.43
N ILE A 218 6.81 5.80 -0.87
CA ILE A 218 5.87 5.23 -1.84
C ILE A 218 5.82 6.15 -3.05
N HIS A 219 5.91 5.57 -4.23
CA HIS A 219 5.47 6.20 -5.46
C HIS A 219 4.54 5.23 -6.21
N ASN A 220 3.23 5.52 -6.21
CA ASN A 220 2.21 4.71 -6.87
C ASN A 220 1.52 5.49 -8.01
N PRO A 221 2.03 5.41 -9.24
CA PRO A 221 1.29 5.82 -10.42
C PRO A 221 0.33 4.70 -10.87
N VAL A 222 -0.95 5.03 -10.97
CA VAL A 222 -1.97 4.17 -11.58
C VAL A 222 -2.54 4.86 -12.81
N VAL A 223 -2.45 4.20 -13.97
CA VAL A 223 -2.98 4.72 -15.24
C VAL A 223 -4.16 3.87 -15.67
N LEU A 224 -5.35 4.47 -15.65
CA LEU A 224 -6.63 3.82 -15.83
C LEU A 224 -7.34 4.32 -17.07
N ARG A 225 -8.07 3.41 -17.72
CA ARG A 225 -9.21 3.75 -18.59
C ARG A 225 -10.47 3.57 -17.79
N VAL A 226 -11.39 4.51 -17.96
CA VAL A 226 -12.65 4.57 -17.24
C VAL A 226 -13.80 4.62 -18.23
N ARG A 227 -14.86 3.89 -17.94
CA ARG A 227 -16.15 4.00 -18.62
C ARG A 227 -17.28 3.98 -17.62
N THR A 228 -18.33 4.74 -17.91
CA THR A 228 -19.63 4.59 -17.24
C THR A 228 -20.51 3.70 -18.12
N CYS A 229 -21.19 2.74 -17.51
CA CYS A 229 -22.03 1.77 -18.18
C CYS A 229 -23.41 1.70 -17.54
N THR A 230 -24.44 1.40 -18.33
CA THR A 230 -25.82 1.26 -17.85
C THR A 230 -26.14 -0.16 -17.41
N ASP A 231 -25.35 -1.15 -17.83
CA ASP A 231 -25.49 -2.58 -17.53
C ASP A 231 -24.33 -3.13 -16.69
N ARG A 232 -24.57 -4.23 -15.97
CA ARG A 232 -23.59 -4.83 -15.06
C ARG A 232 -22.49 -5.59 -15.82
N GLU A 233 -22.84 -6.08 -16.99
CA GLU A 233 -22.01 -6.86 -17.90
C GLU A 233 -21.00 -5.98 -18.66
N LEU A 234 -21.10 -4.65 -18.52
CA LEU A 234 -20.21 -3.65 -19.10
C LEU A 234 -20.20 -3.69 -20.64
N THR A 235 -21.36 -3.93 -21.24
CA THR A 235 -21.56 -3.99 -22.69
C THR A 235 -22.17 -2.71 -23.26
N GLN A 236 -22.89 -1.95 -22.45
CA GLN A 236 -23.54 -0.68 -22.78
C GLN A 236 -22.83 0.46 -22.06
N CYS A 237 -21.62 0.76 -22.52
CA CYS A 237 -20.77 1.79 -21.93
C CYS A 237 -20.68 3.03 -22.81
N GLY A 238 -20.57 4.19 -22.17
CA GLY A 238 -20.26 5.46 -22.83
C GLY A 238 -18.83 5.54 -23.35
N SER A 239 -18.43 6.75 -23.74
CA SER A 239 -17.06 7.04 -24.18
C SER A 239 -16.05 6.75 -23.08
N GLU A 240 -14.90 6.25 -23.50
CA GLU A 240 -13.76 6.04 -22.62
C GLU A 240 -13.07 7.35 -22.26
N THR A 241 -12.66 7.45 -21.01
CA THR A 241 -11.77 8.51 -20.52
C THR A 241 -10.53 7.91 -19.88
N THR A 242 -9.46 8.69 -19.77
CA THR A 242 -8.26 8.31 -19.04
C THR A 242 -8.24 9.01 -17.69
N LYS A 243 -7.81 8.27 -16.66
CA LYS A 243 -7.61 8.78 -15.30
C LYS A 243 -6.23 8.33 -14.84
N THR A 244 -5.49 9.26 -14.25
CA THR A 244 -4.24 8.94 -13.54
C THR A 244 -4.48 9.19 -12.07
N ILE A 245 -4.20 8.19 -11.26
CA ILE A 245 -4.13 8.34 -9.80
C ILE A 245 -2.65 8.35 -9.45
N LEU A 246 -2.24 9.33 -8.66
CA LEU A 246 -0.88 9.37 -8.11
C LEU A 246 -0.95 9.39 -6.60
N ARG A 247 -0.18 8.50 -5.99
CA ARG A 247 0.00 8.46 -4.55
C ARG A 247 1.48 8.52 -4.20
N GLU A 248 1.83 9.51 -3.39
CA GLU A 248 3.19 9.75 -2.92
C GLU A 248 3.17 9.83 -1.39
N ILE A 249 3.79 8.85 -0.73
CA ILE A 249 3.81 8.79 0.74
C ILE A 249 5.25 8.72 1.19
N THR A 250 5.58 9.41 2.27
CA THR A 250 6.85 9.25 2.98
C THR A 250 6.60 9.04 4.45
N LEU A 251 7.42 8.20 5.07
CA LEU A 251 7.50 8.00 6.51
C LEU A 251 8.93 8.27 6.93
N LYS A 252 9.15 9.12 7.93
CA LYS A 252 10.51 9.44 8.41
C LYS A 252 10.55 9.38 9.92
N LEU A 253 11.56 8.72 10.47
CA LEU A 253 11.88 8.79 11.88
C LEU A 253 12.23 10.24 12.23
N VAL A 254 11.65 10.77 13.30
CA VAL A 254 11.89 12.12 13.81
C VAL A 254 12.37 12.08 15.27
N PRO A 255 13.13 13.10 15.71
CA PRO A 255 13.56 13.23 17.10
C PRO A 255 12.41 13.32 18.10
#